data_AF-A0A140GS33-F1
#
_entry.id   AF-A0A140GS33-F1
#
_cell.length_a   1.000
_cell.length_b   1.000
_cell.length_c   1.000
_cell.angle_alpha   90.00
_cell.angle_beta   90.00
_cell.angle_gamma   90.00
#
_symmetry.space_group_name_H-M   'P 1'
#
loop_
_entity.id
_entity.type
_entity.pdbx_description
1 polymer ?
#
loop_
_entity_poly.entity_id
_entity_poly.type
_entity_poly.pdbx_seq_one_letter_code
_entity_poly.pdbx_strand_id
1 'polypeptide(L)'
;MEYVLKDVLCEDCKSKYIVLGKDGFVDSVYCMGCFKPIIVPCEKYNEFVKDHCEPLQEYEVKSKTLECSSKGDKRFSALYAKVKVNGVLNSIENHYQNSKVFKNNKGEFITYNDWKKGKGKKPIAFLIEGYLLPLNYGTMFYNLLWYKYLKCNKELEKILEQYDYYSDLFRVKGAYVCQADVINEYMNYSNGNKYEPSKRGIALYNKCEALIKVLKGNVKSDKRIMVNNKEVVNFTNL
;
A
#
# COMPACT_ATOMS: atom_id res chain seq x y z
N MET A 1 -18.19 -7.98 -30.46
CA MET A 1 -17.35 -9.14 -30.08
C MET A 1 -15.97 -8.84 -30.63
N GLU A 2 -14.96 -8.84 -29.78
CA GLU A 2 -13.57 -8.50 -30.16
C GLU A 2 -12.86 -9.76 -30.65
N TYR A 3 -12.02 -9.61 -31.68
CA TYR A 3 -11.30 -10.71 -32.31
C TYR A 3 -9.79 -10.41 -32.32
N VAL A 4 -8.97 -11.45 -32.41
CA VAL A 4 -7.52 -11.32 -32.61
C VAL A 4 -7.08 -12.03 -33.88
N LEU A 5 -6.04 -11.50 -34.54
CA LEU A 5 -5.45 -12.18 -35.70
C LEU A 5 -4.82 -13.51 -35.28
N LYS A 6 -5.13 -14.57 -36.03
CA LYS A 6 -4.50 -15.89 -35.94
C LYS A 6 -3.08 -15.79 -36.48
N ASP A 7 -2.14 -16.46 -35.81
CA ASP A 7 -0.78 -16.71 -36.29
C ASP A 7 0.07 -15.47 -36.65
N VAL A 8 -0.38 -14.27 -36.26
CA VAL A 8 0.33 -13.01 -36.48
C VAL A 8 0.67 -12.38 -35.13
N LEU A 9 1.97 -12.24 -34.86
CA LEU A 9 2.50 -11.59 -33.67
C LEU A 9 3.21 -10.29 -34.04
N CYS A 10 3.11 -9.29 -33.18
CA CYS A 10 3.81 -8.03 -33.37
C CYS A 10 5.33 -8.25 -33.39
N GLU A 11 6.00 -7.73 -34.41
CA GLU A 11 7.45 -7.89 -34.54
C GLU A 11 8.21 -7.27 -33.37
N ASP A 12 7.71 -6.14 -32.85
CA ASP A 12 8.35 -5.34 -31.80
C ASP A 12 8.18 -5.97 -30.40
N CYS A 13 6.96 -6.34 -30.02
CA CYS A 13 6.64 -6.78 -28.64
C CYS A 13 6.07 -8.20 -28.53
N LYS A 14 5.99 -8.93 -29.65
CA LYS A 14 5.49 -10.32 -29.74
C LYS A 14 4.06 -10.52 -29.22
N SER A 15 3.29 -9.46 -29.04
CA SER A 15 1.88 -9.52 -28.63
C SER A 15 0.95 -9.74 -29.83
N LYS A 16 -0.27 -10.24 -29.57
CA LYS A 16 -1.32 -10.40 -30.59
C LYS A 16 -1.86 -9.05 -31.08
N TYR A 17 -2.52 -9.08 -32.23
CA TYR A 17 -3.25 -7.94 -32.79
C TYR A 17 -4.75 -8.08 -32.54
N ILE A 18 -5.39 -7.03 -32.02
CA ILE A 18 -6.84 -6.93 -31.88
C ILE A 18 -7.45 -6.31 -33.13
N VAL A 19 -8.54 -6.90 -33.60
CA VAL A 19 -9.29 -6.46 -34.78
C VAL A 19 -10.58 -5.79 -34.32
N LEU A 20 -10.74 -4.52 -34.70
CA LEU A 20 -11.94 -3.73 -34.47
C LEU A 20 -12.68 -3.55 -35.79
N GLY A 21 -13.99 -3.73 -35.78
CA GLY A 21 -14.82 -3.53 -36.95
C GLY A 21 -16.15 -2.89 -36.62
N LYS A 22 -16.73 -2.26 -37.64
CA LYS A 22 -18.01 -1.55 -37.57
C LYS A 22 -18.78 -1.76 -38.87
N ASP A 23 -20.09 -1.99 -38.77
CA ASP A 23 -21.01 -2.07 -39.91
C ASP A 23 -20.60 -3.04 -41.03
N GLY A 24 -19.91 -4.14 -40.69
CA GLY A 24 -19.46 -5.13 -41.68
C GLY A 24 -18.13 -4.79 -42.38
N PHE A 25 -17.40 -3.78 -41.90
CA PHE A 25 -16.05 -3.42 -42.34
C PHE A 25 -15.01 -3.59 -41.22
N VAL A 26 -13.78 -3.97 -41.60
CA VAL A 26 -12.63 -3.90 -40.68
C VAL A 26 -12.25 -2.43 -40.59
N ASP A 27 -12.39 -1.85 -39.41
CA ASP A 27 -12.10 -0.43 -39.17
C ASP A 27 -10.61 -0.25 -38.88
N SER A 28 -10.09 -1.04 -37.93
CA SER A 28 -8.71 -0.89 -37.50
C SER A 28 -8.18 -2.15 -36.81
N VAL A 29 -6.86 -2.34 -36.89
CA VAL A 29 -6.16 -3.45 -36.26
C VAL A 29 -4.94 -2.93 -35.50
N TYR A 30 -4.85 -3.24 -34.20
CA TYR A 30 -3.80 -2.72 -33.32
C TYR A 30 -3.07 -3.83 -32.58
N CYS A 31 -1.78 -3.66 -32.34
CA CYS A 31 -1.05 -4.52 -31.42
C CYS A 31 -1.55 -4.31 -29.98
N MET A 32 -1.86 -5.37 -29.26
CA MET A 32 -2.34 -5.27 -27.86
C MET A 32 -1.26 -4.83 -26.87
N GLY A 33 0.03 -4.97 -27.20
CA GLY A 33 1.12 -4.60 -26.30
C GLY A 33 1.62 -3.17 -26.51
N CYS A 34 1.85 -2.78 -27.77
CA CYS A 34 2.45 -1.48 -28.11
C CYS A 34 1.49 -0.53 -28.86
N PHE A 35 0.25 -0.94 -29.12
CA PHE A 35 -0.78 -0.17 -29.83
C PHE A 35 -0.41 0.27 -31.25
N LYS A 36 0.64 -0.33 -31.84
CA LYS A 36 1.04 -0.06 -33.22
C LYS A 36 -0.05 -0.56 -34.18
N PRO A 37 -0.57 0.30 -35.08
CA PRO A 37 -1.56 -0.11 -36.05
C PRO A 37 -0.91 -0.94 -37.16
N ILE A 38 -1.69 -1.82 -37.80
CA ILE A 38 -1.31 -2.48 -39.04
C ILE A 38 -2.41 -2.32 -40.08
N ILE A 39 -1.99 -2.24 -41.35
CA ILE A 39 -2.91 -2.15 -42.48
C ILE A 39 -3.28 -3.57 -42.89
N VAL A 40 -4.56 -3.87 -42.92
CA VAL A 40 -5.09 -5.14 -43.43
C VAL A 40 -5.93 -4.88 -44.68
N PRO A 41 -5.70 -5.61 -45.78
CA PRO A 41 -6.47 -5.44 -47.01
C PRO A 41 -7.79 -6.21 -46.88
N CYS A 42 -8.86 -5.57 -46.38
CA CYS A 42 -10.17 -6.22 -46.42
C CYS A 42 -11.36 -5.27 -46.50
N GLU A 43 -12.17 -5.45 -47.54
CA GLU A 43 -13.45 -4.76 -47.74
C GLU A 43 -14.64 -5.47 -47.06
N LYS A 44 -14.44 -6.66 -46.48
CA LYS A 44 -15.50 -7.52 -45.92
C LYS A 44 -15.14 -8.11 -44.56
N TYR A 45 -15.62 -7.47 -43.49
CA TYR A 45 -15.32 -7.85 -42.10
C TYR A 45 -15.62 -9.31 -41.76
N ASN A 46 -16.81 -9.79 -42.10
CA ASN A 46 -17.26 -11.11 -41.69
C ASN A 46 -16.41 -12.24 -42.31
N GLU A 47 -16.00 -12.08 -43.57
CA GLU A 47 -15.13 -13.04 -44.27
C GLU A 47 -13.73 -13.01 -43.65
N PHE A 48 -13.16 -11.83 -43.44
CA PHE A 48 -11.85 -11.66 -42.81
C PHE A 48 -11.78 -12.22 -41.38
N VAL A 49 -12.79 -11.94 -40.56
CA VAL A 49 -12.87 -12.44 -39.19
C VAL A 49 -12.93 -13.96 -39.18
N LYS A 50 -13.72 -14.56 -40.07
CA LYS A 50 -13.84 -16.02 -40.18
C LYS A 50 -12.51 -16.67 -40.55
N ASP A 51 -11.82 -16.12 -41.55
CA ASP A 51 -10.65 -16.75 -42.14
C ASP A 51 -9.37 -16.48 -41.33
N HIS A 52 -9.23 -15.27 -40.81
CA HIS A 52 -7.97 -14.79 -40.22
C HIS A 52 -8.02 -14.49 -38.73
N CYS A 53 -9.20 -14.51 -38.11
CA CYS A 53 -9.32 -14.15 -36.72
C CYS A 53 -9.87 -15.30 -35.86
N GLU A 54 -9.50 -15.28 -34.59
CA GLU A 54 -10.13 -16.08 -33.54
C GLU A 54 -10.83 -15.13 -32.55
N PRO A 55 -11.92 -15.58 -31.89
CA PRO A 55 -12.52 -14.79 -30.82
C PRO A 55 -11.44 -14.42 -29.80
N LEU A 56 -11.42 -13.16 -29.35
CA LEU A 56 -10.61 -12.80 -28.20
C LEU A 56 -11.12 -13.64 -27.03
N GLN A 57 -10.38 -14.69 -26.68
CA GLN A 57 -10.62 -15.38 -25.42
C GLN A 57 -10.35 -14.34 -24.35
N GLU A 58 -11.33 -14.08 -23.48
CA GLU A 58 -11.09 -13.37 -22.23
C GLU A 58 -10.00 -14.15 -21.49
N TYR A 59 -8.75 -13.73 -21.69
CA TYR A 59 -7.68 -14.12 -20.80
C TYR A 59 -8.04 -13.46 -19.49
N GLU A 60 -8.66 -14.24 -18.59
CA GLU A 60 -8.68 -13.93 -17.17
C GLU A 60 -7.22 -13.72 -16.78
N VAL A 61 -6.77 -12.47 -16.75
CA VAL A 61 -5.53 -12.12 -16.06
C VAL A 61 -5.84 -12.43 -14.61
N LYS A 62 -5.53 -13.66 -14.18
CA LYS A 62 -5.68 -14.12 -12.80
C LYS A 62 -4.74 -13.29 -11.95
N SER A 63 -5.24 -12.14 -11.51
CA SER A 63 -4.53 -11.29 -10.59
C SER A 63 -4.37 -12.00 -9.25
N LYS A 64 -3.17 -11.96 -8.71
CA LYS A 64 -2.87 -12.58 -7.42
C LYS A 64 -3.01 -11.54 -6.33
N THR A 65 -3.99 -11.72 -5.47
CA THR A 65 -4.19 -10.87 -4.29
C THR A 65 -3.65 -11.55 -3.03
N LEU A 66 -2.81 -10.84 -2.28
CA LEU A 66 -2.32 -11.28 -0.98
C LEU A 66 -3.19 -10.74 0.14
N GLU A 67 -3.80 -11.65 0.92
CA GLU A 67 -4.51 -11.28 2.13
C GLU A 67 -3.53 -11.02 3.28
N CYS A 68 -3.45 -9.75 3.71
CA CYS A 68 -2.51 -9.23 4.70
C CYS A 68 -3.10 -9.19 6.12
N SER A 69 -4.37 -9.54 6.32
CA SER A 69 -4.94 -9.63 7.67
C SER A 69 -4.41 -10.83 8.47
N SER A 70 -4.79 -10.88 9.75
CA SER A 70 -4.49 -12.02 10.62
C SER A 70 -5.15 -13.34 10.19
N LYS A 71 -6.05 -13.31 9.19
CA LYS A 71 -6.66 -14.49 8.56
C LYS A 71 -5.93 -14.97 7.31
N GLY A 72 -5.06 -14.14 6.72
CA GLY A 72 -4.21 -14.51 5.60
C GLY A 72 -2.77 -14.79 6.04
N ASP A 73 -1.80 -14.21 5.32
CA ASP A 73 -0.40 -14.37 5.64
C ASP A 73 -0.01 -13.47 6.83
N LYS A 74 0.20 -14.13 7.98
CA LYS A 74 0.50 -13.46 9.25
C LYS A 74 1.77 -12.60 9.20
N ARG A 75 2.72 -12.87 8.30
CA ARG A 75 3.92 -12.03 8.14
C ARG A 75 3.58 -10.60 7.74
N PHE A 76 2.45 -10.42 7.07
CA PHE A 76 1.95 -9.13 6.59
C PHE A 76 0.82 -8.57 7.44
N SER A 77 0.54 -9.18 8.60
CA SER A 77 -0.43 -8.68 9.57
C SER A 77 0.27 -7.89 10.67
N ALA A 78 -0.21 -6.67 10.94
CA ALA A 78 0.33 -5.80 12.00
C ALA A 78 0.28 -6.45 13.40
N LEU A 79 -0.61 -7.42 13.62
CA LEU A 79 -0.73 -8.18 14.86
C LEU A 79 0.48 -9.10 15.12
N TYR A 80 1.17 -9.54 14.07
CA TYR A 80 2.25 -10.53 14.13
C TYR A 80 3.60 -9.99 13.65
N ALA A 81 3.61 -9.02 12.73
CA ALA A 81 4.81 -8.36 12.25
C ALA A 81 5.51 -7.63 13.40
N LYS A 82 6.69 -8.13 13.83
CA LYS A 82 7.44 -7.58 14.96
C LYS A 82 8.58 -6.69 14.50
N VAL A 83 8.68 -5.50 15.08
CA VAL A 83 9.73 -4.51 14.79
C VAL A 83 10.31 -3.96 16.09
N LYS A 84 11.62 -3.70 16.09
CA LYS A 84 12.31 -3.12 17.25
C LYS A 84 12.21 -1.60 17.21
N VAL A 85 11.65 -0.98 18.25
CA VAL A 85 11.55 0.49 18.40
C VAL A 85 12.05 0.85 19.78
N ASN A 86 12.99 1.81 19.87
CA ASN A 86 13.65 2.20 21.11
C ASN A 86 14.05 1.00 22.01
N GLY A 87 14.78 0.03 21.44
CA GLY A 87 15.21 -1.17 22.18
C GLY A 87 14.14 -2.26 22.36
N VAL A 88 12.86 -1.97 22.20
CA VAL A 88 11.74 -2.90 22.46
C VAL A 88 11.29 -3.60 21.19
N LEU A 89 11.36 -4.94 21.16
CA LEU A 89 10.80 -5.76 20.09
C LEU A 89 9.33 -6.06 20.39
N ASN A 90 8.42 -5.57 19.55
CA ASN A 90 6.98 -5.82 19.69
C ASN A 90 6.29 -5.81 18.33
N SER A 91 5.03 -6.24 18.25
CA SER A 91 4.25 -6.16 17.02
C SER A 91 3.97 -4.70 16.62
N ILE A 92 3.81 -4.45 15.32
CA ILE A 92 3.44 -3.14 14.79
C ILE A 92 2.14 -2.64 15.45
N GLU A 93 1.14 -3.52 15.59
CA GLU A 93 -0.12 -3.18 16.26
C GLU A 93 0.11 -2.73 17.70
N ASN A 94 0.93 -3.45 18.47
CA ASN A 94 1.19 -3.08 19.86
C ASN A 94 1.92 -1.75 19.96
N HIS A 95 2.94 -1.51 19.13
CA HIS A 95 3.63 -0.21 19.10
C HIS A 95 2.67 0.92 18.77
N TYR A 96 1.86 0.74 17.72
CA TYR A 96 0.90 1.75 17.29
C TYR A 96 -0.19 2.02 18.33
N GLN A 97 -0.81 0.99 18.89
CA GLN A 97 -1.90 1.18 19.86
C GLN A 97 -1.39 1.74 21.20
N ASN A 98 -0.21 1.31 21.68
CA ASN A 98 0.36 1.81 22.93
C ASN A 98 0.85 3.26 22.81
N SER A 99 1.11 3.74 21.59
CA SER A 99 1.45 5.14 21.35
C SER A 99 0.26 6.08 21.45
N LYS A 100 -0.98 5.59 21.47
CA LYS A 100 -2.18 6.45 21.54
C LYS A 100 -2.35 7.09 22.92
N VAL A 101 -2.58 8.40 22.93
CA VAL A 101 -2.80 9.20 24.14
C VAL A 101 -4.27 9.62 24.22
N PHE A 102 -4.81 9.57 25.42
CA PHE A 102 -6.18 9.90 25.78
C PHE A 102 -6.21 10.89 26.93
N LYS A 103 -7.37 11.51 27.16
CA LYS A 103 -7.64 12.32 28.36
C LYS A 103 -8.52 11.51 29.31
N ASN A 104 -8.15 11.41 30.58
CA ASN A 104 -8.99 10.77 31.59
C ASN A 104 -10.06 11.75 32.11
N ASN A 105 -10.94 11.29 33.01
CA ASN A 105 -12.02 12.11 33.57
C ASN A 105 -11.51 13.31 34.39
N LYS A 106 -10.25 13.29 34.84
CA LYS A 106 -9.60 14.41 35.57
C LYS A 106 -8.90 15.39 34.64
N GLY A 107 -8.92 15.15 33.33
CA GLY A 107 -8.24 15.98 32.36
C GLY A 107 -6.76 15.64 32.14
N GLU A 108 -6.25 14.55 32.71
CA GLU A 108 -4.85 14.16 32.61
C GLU A 108 -4.60 13.35 31.34
N PHE A 109 -3.43 13.53 30.73
CA PHE A 109 -3.01 12.75 29.57
C PHE A 109 -2.53 11.36 30.01
N ILE A 110 -3.12 10.32 29.41
CA ILE A 110 -2.79 8.94 29.72
C ILE A 110 -2.56 8.10 28.47
N THR A 111 -1.72 7.07 28.60
CA THR A 111 -1.69 5.92 27.67
C THR A 111 -2.12 4.66 28.42
N TYR A 112 -2.67 3.69 27.71
CA TYR A 112 -3.04 2.41 28.31
C TYR A 112 -1.91 1.40 28.13
N ASN A 113 -1.45 0.77 29.23
CA ASN A 113 -0.50 -0.33 29.18
C ASN A 113 -1.09 -1.59 28.51
N ASP A 114 -2.41 -1.77 28.63
CA ASP A 114 -3.18 -2.74 27.87
C ASP A 114 -3.99 -2.01 26.81
N TRP A 115 -3.53 -2.08 25.56
CA TRP A 115 -4.16 -1.41 24.44
C TRP A 115 -5.63 -1.80 24.24
N LYS A 116 -6.07 -2.97 24.73
CA LYS A 116 -7.48 -3.38 24.67
C LYS A 116 -8.39 -2.38 25.40
N LYS A 117 -7.89 -1.70 26.44
CA LYS A 117 -8.62 -0.65 27.19
C LYS A 117 -8.76 0.67 26.41
N GLY A 118 -7.84 0.92 25.49
CA GLY A 118 -7.84 2.08 24.59
C GLY A 118 -8.51 1.81 23.24
N LYS A 119 -8.67 0.54 22.85
CA LYS A 119 -9.29 0.16 21.59
C LYS A 119 -10.71 0.71 21.49
N GLY A 120 -11.06 1.28 20.34
CA GLY A 120 -12.37 1.88 20.08
C GLY A 120 -12.54 3.31 20.62
N LYS A 121 -11.62 3.78 21.47
CA LYS A 121 -11.60 5.19 21.91
C LYS A 121 -10.86 6.05 20.90
N LYS A 122 -11.30 7.29 20.71
CA LYS A 122 -10.63 8.26 19.85
C LYS A 122 -9.43 8.85 20.62
N PRO A 123 -8.18 8.64 20.14
CA PRO A 123 -7.03 9.30 20.74
C PRO A 123 -7.09 10.81 20.50
N ILE A 124 -6.39 11.57 21.33
CA ILE A 124 -6.21 13.03 21.17
C ILE A 124 -4.81 13.38 20.63
N ALA A 125 -3.85 12.48 20.82
CA ALA A 125 -2.46 12.64 20.42
C ALA A 125 -1.77 11.27 20.36
N PHE A 126 -0.50 11.27 19.94
CA PHE A 126 0.38 10.10 19.96
C PHE A 126 1.64 10.40 20.77
N LEU A 127 2.00 9.52 21.69
CA LEU A 127 3.27 9.53 22.42
C LEU A 127 4.26 8.61 21.71
N ILE A 128 5.24 9.19 21.03
CA ILE A 128 6.24 8.46 20.24
C ILE A 128 7.62 8.90 20.72
N GLU A 129 8.41 7.96 21.23
CA GLU A 129 9.78 8.19 21.74
C GLU A 129 9.95 9.42 22.66
N GLY A 130 8.96 9.67 23.53
CA GLY A 130 8.98 10.79 24.49
C GLY A 130 8.44 12.12 23.94
N TYR A 131 7.94 12.13 22.71
CA TYR A 131 7.28 13.27 22.08
C TYR A 131 5.77 13.07 22.05
N LEU A 132 5.02 14.02 22.60
CA LEU A 132 3.59 14.10 22.40
C LEU A 132 3.30 14.85 21.09
N LEU A 133 2.73 14.13 20.14
CA LEU A 133 2.53 14.58 18.77
C LEU A 133 1.05 14.61 18.39
N PRO A 134 0.62 15.56 17.52
CA PRO A 134 -0.76 15.64 17.07
C PRO A 134 -1.18 14.40 16.25
N LEU A 135 -2.49 14.21 16.08
CA LEU A 135 -3.08 13.01 15.47
C LEU A 135 -2.55 12.68 14.06
N ASN A 136 -2.17 13.68 13.27
CA ASN A 136 -1.62 13.48 11.92
C ASN A 136 -0.31 12.69 11.90
N TYR A 137 0.46 12.69 13.01
CA TYR A 137 1.67 11.88 13.14
C TYR A 137 1.39 10.39 13.34
N GLY A 138 0.15 10.00 13.69
CA GLY A 138 -0.23 8.60 13.87
C GLY A 138 -0.03 7.77 12.59
N THR A 139 -0.53 8.25 11.46
CA THR A 139 -0.36 7.58 10.16
C THR A 139 1.12 7.51 9.77
N MET A 140 1.89 8.58 9.99
CA MET A 140 3.35 8.58 9.74
C MET A 140 4.06 7.52 10.60
N PHE A 141 3.69 7.40 11.86
CA PHE A 141 4.29 6.41 12.75
C PHE A 141 3.98 4.99 12.30
N TYR A 142 2.72 4.71 11.96
CA TYR A 142 2.33 3.40 11.43
C TYR A 142 3.08 3.04 10.14
N ASN A 143 3.20 4.00 9.22
CA ASN A 143 3.96 3.84 7.98
C ASN A 143 5.45 3.58 8.25
N LEU A 144 6.05 4.31 9.19
CA LEU A 144 7.45 4.15 9.55
C LEU A 144 7.73 2.79 10.23
N LEU A 145 6.79 2.27 11.01
CA LEU A 145 6.87 0.93 11.60
C LEU A 145 6.92 -0.14 10.50
N TRP A 146 6.03 -0.06 9.51
CA TRP A 146 6.01 -0.97 8.36
C TRP A 146 7.26 -0.84 7.48
N TYR A 147 7.67 0.40 7.18
CA TYR A 147 8.91 0.67 6.46
C TYR A 147 10.10 -0.03 7.14
N LYS A 148 10.25 0.17 8.46
CA LYS A 148 11.33 -0.44 9.22
C LYS A 148 11.23 -1.97 9.23
N TYR A 149 10.03 -2.51 9.42
CA TYR A 149 9.78 -3.95 9.39
C TYR A 149 10.21 -4.57 8.06
N LEU A 150 9.72 -4.05 6.93
CA LEU A 150 10.03 -4.60 5.60
C LEU A 150 11.51 -4.42 5.23
N LYS A 151 12.12 -3.28 5.58
CA LYS A 151 13.56 -3.07 5.35
C LYS A 151 14.45 -4.02 6.15
N CYS A 152 14.01 -4.44 7.33
CA CYS A 152 14.72 -5.43 8.15
C CYS A 152 14.49 -6.89 7.68
N ASN A 153 13.47 -7.15 6.87
CA ASN A 153 13.06 -8.49 6.43
C ASN A 153 12.93 -8.52 4.90
N LYS A 154 14.04 -8.29 4.20
CA LYS A 154 14.08 -8.12 2.73
C LYS A 154 13.58 -9.35 1.96
N GLU A 155 13.66 -10.53 2.56
CA GLU A 155 13.10 -11.76 2.00
C GLU A 155 11.58 -11.69 1.83
N LEU A 156 10.89 -10.90 2.64
CA LEU A 156 9.45 -10.71 2.50
C LEU A 156 9.09 -9.91 1.24
N GLU A 157 9.97 -9.02 0.78
CA GLU A 157 9.75 -8.29 -0.48
C GLU A 157 9.66 -9.25 -1.67
N LYS A 158 10.43 -10.35 -1.67
CA LYS A 158 10.37 -11.38 -2.71
C LYS A 158 9.03 -12.12 -2.73
N ILE A 159 8.36 -12.22 -1.58
CA ILE A 159 7.03 -12.81 -1.48
C ILE A 159 6.00 -11.82 -2.00
N LEU A 160 6.06 -10.57 -1.53
CA LEU A 160 5.17 -9.49 -1.96
C LEU A 160 5.20 -9.26 -3.47
N GLU A 161 6.36 -9.45 -4.09
CA GLU A 161 6.56 -9.31 -5.54
C GLU A 161 5.81 -10.35 -6.38
N GLN A 162 5.37 -11.46 -5.79
CA GLN A 162 4.60 -12.51 -6.48
C GLN A 162 3.11 -12.16 -6.62
N TYR A 163 2.66 -11.08 -5.96
CA TYR A 163 1.27 -10.65 -5.92
C TYR A 163 1.10 -9.30 -6.60
N ASP A 164 -0.06 -9.09 -7.20
CA ASP A 164 -0.42 -7.87 -7.92
C ASP A 164 -1.15 -6.89 -7.00
N TYR A 165 -1.94 -7.44 -6.07
CA TYR A 165 -2.76 -6.67 -5.13
C TYR A 165 -2.59 -7.14 -3.70
N TYR A 166 -2.94 -6.26 -2.76
CA TYR A 166 -2.90 -6.53 -1.33
C TYR A 166 -4.28 -6.22 -0.74
N SER A 167 -4.84 -7.15 0.03
CA SER A 167 -6.13 -6.99 0.71
C SER A 167 -5.97 -7.08 2.22
N ASP A 168 -6.89 -6.45 2.93
CA ASP A 168 -7.05 -6.61 4.37
C ASP A 168 -8.53 -6.83 4.66
N LEU A 169 -8.88 -8.07 5.01
CA LEU A 169 -10.24 -8.49 5.33
C LEU A 169 -10.88 -7.63 6.44
N PHE A 170 -10.08 -7.07 7.35
CA PHE A 170 -10.58 -6.25 8.46
C PHE A 170 -10.53 -4.75 8.18
N ARG A 171 -10.27 -4.34 6.93
CA ARG A 171 -10.28 -2.94 6.53
C ARG A 171 -11.68 -2.36 6.72
N VAL A 172 -11.82 -1.45 7.68
CA VAL A 172 -13.04 -0.68 7.90
C VAL A 172 -13.03 0.57 7.01
N LYS A 173 -14.17 0.90 6.41
CA LYS A 173 -14.33 2.13 5.62
C LYS A 173 -14.01 3.37 6.48
N GLY A 174 -13.08 4.20 6.03
CA GLY A 174 -12.64 5.40 6.76
C GLY A 174 -11.56 5.15 7.83
N ALA A 175 -10.97 3.95 7.89
CA ALA A 175 -9.80 3.70 8.73
C ALA A 175 -8.62 4.60 8.31
N TYR A 176 -7.98 5.24 9.30
CA TYR A 176 -6.82 6.14 9.09
C TYR A 176 -5.54 5.41 8.69
N VAL A 177 -5.46 4.09 8.97
CA VAL A 177 -4.32 3.22 8.67
C VAL A 177 -4.82 1.82 8.29
N CYS A 178 -4.12 1.16 7.37
CA CYS A 178 -4.44 -0.16 6.86
C CYS A 178 -3.15 -0.85 6.41
N GLN A 179 -2.87 -2.09 6.82
CA GLN A 179 -1.62 -2.75 6.43
C GLN A 179 -1.52 -2.99 4.93
N ALA A 180 -2.63 -3.33 4.26
CA ALA A 180 -2.64 -3.59 2.82
C ALA A 180 -2.31 -2.32 2.02
N ASP A 181 -2.85 -1.17 2.43
CA ASP A 181 -2.56 0.11 1.77
C ASP A 181 -1.07 0.49 1.93
N VAL A 182 -0.52 0.28 3.12
CA VAL A 182 0.88 0.62 3.42
C VAL A 182 1.85 -0.31 2.68
N ILE A 183 1.55 -1.61 2.62
CA ILE A 183 2.32 -2.57 1.85
C ILE A 183 2.25 -2.25 0.36
N ASN A 184 1.07 -1.91 -0.15
CA ASN A 184 0.90 -1.48 -1.54
C ASN A 184 1.77 -0.27 -1.86
N GLU A 185 1.75 0.75 -1.00
CA GLU A 185 2.56 1.95 -1.19
C GLU A 185 4.07 1.68 -1.06
N TYR A 186 4.46 0.72 -0.23
CA TYR A 186 5.85 0.29 -0.13
C TYR A 186 6.34 -0.37 -1.42
N MET A 187 5.50 -1.21 -2.04
CA MET A 187 5.84 -2.04 -3.19
C MET A 187 5.60 -1.36 -4.54
N ASN A 188 4.63 -0.46 -4.65
CA ASN A 188 4.12 0.06 -5.92
C ASN A 188 4.18 1.59 -6.02
N TYR A 189 4.51 2.09 -7.20
CA TYR A 189 4.27 3.47 -7.61
C TYR A 189 2.77 3.77 -7.63
N SER A 190 2.42 5.06 -7.65
CA SER A 190 1.02 5.51 -7.71
C SER A 190 0.27 5.08 -8.98
N ASN A 191 0.99 4.73 -10.05
CA ASN A 191 0.43 4.20 -11.29
C ASN A 191 0.23 2.68 -11.28
N GLY A 192 0.49 2.00 -10.15
CA GLY A 192 0.33 0.56 -9.98
C GLY A 192 1.56 -0.29 -10.35
N ASN A 193 2.59 0.29 -10.99
CA ASN A 193 3.80 -0.45 -11.29
C ASN A 193 4.62 -0.72 -10.03
N LYS A 194 5.31 -1.87 -9.96
CA LYS A 194 6.21 -2.20 -8.85
C LYS A 194 7.47 -1.34 -8.87
N TYR A 195 7.94 -0.95 -7.68
CA TYR A 195 9.27 -0.39 -7.52
C TYR A 195 10.34 -1.45 -7.76
N GLU A 196 11.42 -1.03 -8.40
CA GLU A 196 12.71 -1.71 -8.31
C GLU A 196 13.11 -1.94 -6.85
N PRO A 197 13.76 -3.07 -6.48
CA PRO A 197 14.10 -3.39 -5.09
C PRO A 197 14.84 -2.26 -4.34
N SER A 198 15.73 -1.54 -5.02
CA SER A 198 16.48 -0.41 -4.44
C SER A 198 15.61 0.82 -4.14
N LYS A 199 14.45 0.95 -4.79
CA LYS A 199 13.53 2.09 -4.66
C LYS A 199 12.31 1.82 -3.78
N ARG A 200 12.07 0.56 -3.39
CA ARG A 200 10.94 0.17 -2.53
C ARG A 200 10.93 0.97 -1.24
N GLY A 201 9.75 1.45 -0.85
CA GLY A 201 9.53 2.20 0.39
C GLY A 201 10.04 3.65 0.40
N ILE A 202 10.66 4.17 -0.66
CA ILE A 202 11.11 5.59 -0.69
C ILE A 202 9.92 6.54 -0.50
N ALA A 203 8.83 6.34 -1.25
CA ALA A 203 7.63 7.17 -1.12
C ALA A 203 7.05 7.12 0.31
N LEU A 204 6.95 5.90 0.86
CA LEU A 204 6.46 5.69 2.22
C LEU A 204 7.35 6.38 3.27
N TYR A 205 8.67 6.30 3.12
CA TYR A 205 9.63 6.97 4.00
C TYR A 205 9.51 8.50 3.91
N ASN A 206 9.36 9.04 2.70
CA ASN A 206 9.22 10.47 2.48
C ASN A 206 7.95 11.04 3.15
N LYS A 207 6.85 10.29 3.16
CA LYS A 207 5.64 10.68 3.92
C LYS A 207 5.87 10.78 5.42
N CYS A 208 6.92 10.15 5.93
CA CYS A 208 7.27 10.14 7.34
C CYS A 208 8.32 11.21 7.69
N GLU A 209 8.79 12.03 6.75
CA GLU A 209 9.88 12.98 6.98
C GLU A 209 9.66 13.90 8.18
N ALA A 210 8.44 14.43 8.34
CA ALA A 210 8.12 15.33 9.45
C ALA A 210 8.33 14.63 10.80
N LEU A 211 7.82 13.40 10.95
CA LEU A 211 8.04 12.57 12.14
C LEU A 211 9.54 12.30 12.34
N ILE A 212 10.25 11.90 11.29
CA ILE A 212 11.67 11.57 11.36
C ILE A 212 12.51 12.78 11.81
N LYS A 213 12.19 13.98 11.32
CA LYS A 213 12.85 15.23 11.75
C LYS A 213 12.65 15.48 13.24
N VAL A 214 11.44 15.27 13.76
CA VAL A 214 11.17 15.36 15.20
C VAL A 214 11.98 14.34 15.99
N LEU A 215 11.95 13.06 15.58
CA LEU A 215 12.65 11.98 16.30
C LEU A 215 14.18 12.14 16.28
N LYS A 216 14.74 12.76 15.24
CA LYS A 216 16.17 13.12 15.17
C LYS A 216 16.55 14.35 16.00
N GLY A 217 15.59 15.01 16.64
CA GLY A 217 15.83 16.26 17.38
C GLY A 217 16.05 17.48 16.49
N ASN A 218 15.73 17.40 15.19
CA ASN A 218 15.86 18.52 14.25
C ASN A 218 14.76 19.57 14.44
N VAL A 219 13.71 19.23 15.19
CA VAL A 219 12.65 20.15 15.61
C VAL A 219 12.71 20.24 17.13
N LYS A 220 12.80 21.45 17.67
CA LYS A 220 12.86 21.70 19.10
C LYS A 220 11.52 22.24 19.61
N SER A 221 11.12 21.79 20.78
CA SER A 221 10.03 22.37 21.58
C SER A 221 10.47 22.36 23.03
N ASP A 222 10.34 23.50 23.70
CA ASP A 222 10.67 23.63 25.12
C ASP A 222 9.45 23.35 26.01
N LYS A 223 8.25 23.18 25.42
CA LYS A 223 7.04 22.86 26.18
C LYS A 223 7.09 21.42 26.67
N ARG A 224 6.91 21.23 27.98
CA ARG A 224 6.86 19.94 28.64
C ARG A 224 5.49 19.72 29.28
N ILE A 225 4.98 18.50 29.22
CA ILE A 225 3.74 18.11 29.91
C ILE A 225 3.86 16.71 30.53
N MET A 226 2.92 16.35 31.39
CA MET A 226 2.88 15.05 32.05
C MET A 226 1.95 14.07 31.34
N VAL A 227 2.46 12.88 31.00
CA VAL A 227 1.67 11.74 30.51
C VAL A 227 1.98 10.53 31.38
N ASN A 228 0.97 9.91 32.00
CA ASN A 228 1.16 8.83 32.99
C ASN A 228 2.23 9.19 34.06
N ASN A 229 2.20 10.42 34.58
CA ASN A 229 3.18 10.96 35.54
C ASN A 229 4.64 10.98 35.04
N LYS A 230 4.86 10.97 33.73
CA LYS A 230 6.18 11.16 33.10
C LYS A 230 6.20 12.43 32.28
N GLU A 231 7.28 13.18 32.38
CA GLU A 231 7.47 14.39 31.57
C GLU A 231 7.80 14.03 30.12
N VAL A 232 7.13 14.67 29.18
CA VAL A 232 7.29 14.47 27.73
C VAL A 232 7.36 15.81 27.01
N VAL A 233 8.01 15.84 25.84
CA VAL A 233 8.06 17.05 25.00
C VAL A 233 6.73 17.23 24.28
N ASN A 234 6.11 18.40 24.42
CA ASN A 234 4.82 18.71 23.80
C ASN A 234 4.99 19.43 22.46
N PHE A 235 4.55 18.79 21.39
CA PHE A 235 4.45 19.36 20.03
C PHE A 235 2.99 19.57 19.60
N THR A 236 2.06 19.44 20.53
CA THR A 236 0.64 19.68 20.30
C THR A 236 0.25 21.10 20.69
N ASN A 237 -0.76 21.64 20.01
CA ASN A 237 -1.47 22.85 20.43
C ASN A 237 -2.64 22.53 21.38
N LEU A 238 -2.60 21.35 22.04
CA LEU A 238 -3.65 20.85 22.95
C LEU A 238 -3.53 21.42 24.36
#